data_AF-A0A445EFD0-F1
#
_entry.id   AF-A0A445EFD0-F1
#
_cell.length_a   1.000
_cell.length_b   1.000
_cell.length_c   1.000
_cell.angle_alpha   90.00
_cell.angle_beta   90.00
_cell.angle_gamma   90.00
#
_symmetry.space_group_name_H-M   'P 1'
#
loop_
_entity.id
_entity.type
_entity.pdbx_description
1 polymer ?
#
loop_
_entity_poly.entity_id
_entity_poly.type
_entity_poly.pdbx_seq_one_letter_code
_entity_poly.pdbx_strand_id
1 'polypeptide(L)'
;MQIQIDLASFNGEILCQPDAFLCSVNDVKVNNTIDQRGRNIIAGAEGFLRQKISGQGLAFILAGGSGTILFPKNLESGEVLAVDVSCIVAVTSTVNVQIKYNGPPRRTMFGGDNAVIALLTGPGIVFIQSLPFHRLSQRIARSVTSPNMRENPKFLIQIAIFFFLAYVVIVSSLILTDV
;
A
#
# COMPACT_ATOMS: atom_id res chain seq x y z
N MET A 1 -11.64 2.57 13.00
CA MET A 1 -12.63 3.63 13.29
C MET A 1 -13.54 3.73 12.07
N GLN A 2 -14.86 3.75 12.24
CA GLN A 2 -15.82 3.87 11.14
C GLN A 2 -16.25 5.33 10.99
N ILE A 3 -16.38 5.81 9.75
CA ILE A 3 -16.92 7.14 9.43
C ILE A 3 -18.21 6.96 8.66
N GLN A 4 -19.24 7.69 9.08
CA GLN A 4 -20.42 7.93 8.25
C GLN A 4 -20.16 9.08 7.30
N ILE A 5 -20.35 8.82 6.02
CA ILE A 5 -20.22 9.78 4.94
C ILE A 5 -21.60 9.93 4.32
N ASP A 6 -22.16 11.13 4.41
CA ASP A 6 -23.36 11.48 3.68
C ASP A 6 -23.01 11.89 2.26
N LEU A 7 -23.37 11.04 1.29
CA LEU A 7 -23.05 11.29 -0.11
C LEU A 7 -23.66 12.59 -0.63
N ALA A 8 -24.79 13.05 -0.08
CA ALA A 8 -25.42 14.30 -0.50
C ALA A 8 -24.49 15.51 -0.29
N SER A 9 -23.64 15.47 0.74
CA SER A 9 -22.67 16.54 1.04
C SER A 9 -21.44 16.55 0.13
N PHE A 10 -21.21 15.48 -0.64
CA PHE A 10 -20.04 15.29 -1.50
C PHE A 10 -20.41 15.16 -2.99
N ASN A 11 -21.41 15.91 -3.47
CA ASN A 11 -21.93 15.82 -4.85
C ASN A 11 -22.46 14.43 -5.26
N GLY A 12 -22.84 13.60 -4.28
CA GLY A 12 -23.35 12.26 -4.53
C GLY A 12 -22.29 11.24 -4.91
N GLU A 13 -20.99 11.56 -4.83
CA GLU A 13 -19.92 10.66 -5.25
C GLU A 13 -18.65 10.78 -4.39
N ILE A 14 -18.10 9.63 -4.00
CA ILE A 14 -16.80 9.57 -3.30
C ILE A 14 -15.95 8.40 -3.83
N LEU A 15 -14.65 8.61 -3.91
CA LEU A 15 -13.68 7.57 -4.26
C LEU A 15 -13.00 7.08 -2.99
N CYS A 16 -12.97 5.77 -2.79
CA CYS A 16 -12.33 5.14 -1.64
C CYS A 16 -11.46 3.94 -2.05
N GLN A 17 -10.64 3.49 -1.09
CA GLN A 17 -9.92 2.24 -1.24
C GLN A 17 -10.89 1.05 -1.27
N PRO A 18 -10.60 -0.01 -2.05
CA PRO A 18 -11.48 -1.18 -2.20
C PRO A 18 -11.78 -1.93 -0.88
N ASP A 19 -10.86 -1.86 0.09
CA ASP A 19 -11.01 -2.52 1.39
C ASP A 19 -11.63 -1.62 2.47
N ALA A 20 -11.95 -0.36 2.13
CA ALA A 20 -12.44 0.62 3.10
C ALA A 20 -13.97 0.67 3.18
N PHE A 21 -14.72 0.20 2.18
CA PHE A 21 -16.18 0.22 2.23
C PHE A 21 -16.74 -0.85 3.19
N LEU A 22 -17.58 -0.45 4.14
CA LEU A 22 -18.20 -1.36 5.12
C LEU A 22 -19.65 -1.71 4.75
N CYS A 23 -20.50 -0.68 4.65
CA CYS A 23 -21.90 -0.83 4.30
C CYS A 23 -22.47 0.51 3.80
N SER A 24 -23.64 0.46 3.18
CA SER A 24 -24.39 1.64 2.76
C SER A 24 -25.86 1.51 3.13
N VAL A 25 -26.53 2.65 3.28
CA VAL A 25 -27.95 2.76 3.60
C VAL A 25 -28.61 3.61 2.52
N ASN A 26 -29.80 3.19 2.08
CA ASN A 26 -30.56 3.74 0.94
C ASN A 26 -29.97 3.39 -0.43
N ASP A 27 -30.31 4.17 -1.47
CA ASP A 27 -29.91 3.95 -2.85
C ASP A 27 -28.47 4.43 -3.08
N VAL A 28 -27.52 3.57 -2.70
CA VAL A 28 -26.09 3.77 -2.87
C VAL A 28 -25.54 2.67 -3.77
N LYS A 29 -24.87 3.07 -4.85
CA LYS A 29 -24.22 2.21 -5.82
C LYS A 29 -22.72 2.21 -5.58
N VAL A 30 -22.17 1.01 -5.49
CA VAL A 30 -20.74 0.78 -5.31
C VAL A 30 -20.21 0.25 -6.64
N ASN A 31 -19.48 1.09 -7.36
CA ASN A 31 -18.84 0.73 -8.60
C ASN A 31 -17.35 0.54 -8.35
N ASN A 32 -16.85 -0.68 -8.55
CA ASN A 32 -15.43 -0.90 -8.65
C ASN A 32 -14.98 -0.46 -10.04
N THR A 33 -14.36 0.71 -10.12
CA THR A 33 -13.73 1.22 -11.33
C THR A 33 -12.43 0.43 -11.53
N ILE A 34 -12.57 -0.75 -12.13
CA ILE A 34 -11.43 -1.51 -12.64
C ILE A 34 -11.11 -0.90 -14.00
N ASP A 35 -10.02 -0.14 -14.09
CA ASP A 35 -9.54 0.31 -15.38
C ASP A 35 -9.18 -0.89 -16.24
N GLN A 36 -10.07 -1.25 -17.16
CA GLN A 36 -9.86 -2.30 -18.17
C GLN A 36 -8.82 -1.90 -19.23
N ARG A 37 -8.27 -0.69 -19.16
CA ARG A 37 -7.21 -0.21 -20.05
C ARG A 37 -5.85 -0.50 -19.45
N GLY A 38 -5.40 -1.74 -19.62
CA GLY A 38 -4.00 -2.19 -19.42
C GLY A 38 -3.01 -1.58 -20.43
N ARG A 39 -3.12 -0.27 -20.73
CA ARG A 39 -2.28 0.43 -21.71
C ARG A 39 -1.69 1.75 -21.24
N ASN A 40 -2.13 2.27 -20.10
CA ASN A 40 -1.52 3.45 -19.51
C ASN A 40 -0.83 3.07 -18.19
N ILE A 41 0.49 2.92 -18.29
CA ILE A 41 1.44 3.05 -17.18
C ILE A 41 1.42 4.52 -16.74
N ILE A 42 0.24 5.05 -16.36
CA ILE A 42 0.10 6.36 -15.76
C ILE A 42 -0.10 6.09 -14.29
N ALA A 43 0.93 6.43 -13.52
CA ALA A 43 0.96 6.42 -12.08
C ALA A 43 -0.06 7.43 -11.51
N GLY A 44 -1.35 7.10 -11.54
CA GLY A 44 -2.44 7.94 -11.06
C GLY A 44 -3.25 7.27 -9.94
N ALA A 45 -4.08 8.07 -9.25
CA ALA A 45 -5.00 7.64 -8.17
C ALA A 45 -5.76 6.33 -8.42
N GLU A 46 -6.06 6.05 -9.69
CA GLU A 46 -6.78 4.89 -10.19
C GLU A 46 -6.11 3.55 -9.83
N GLY A 47 -4.82 3.58 -9.50
CA GLY A 47 -4.12 2.40 -8.96
C GLY A 47 -4.58 1.99 -7.55
N PHE A 48 -5.03 2.94 -6.72
CA PHE A 48 -5.21 2.77 -5.27
C PHE A 48 -6.64 3.02 -4.79
N LEU A 49 -7.34 3.99 -5.38
CA LEU A 49 -8.72 4.35 -5.06
C LEU A 49 -9.64 3.80 -6.16
N ARG A 50 -9.88 2.49 -6.12
CA ARG A 50 -10.60 1.75 -7.16
C ARG A 50 -12.11 1.62 -6.94
N GLN A 51 -12.60 2.02 -5.77
CA GLN A 51 -14.00 1.88 -5.41
C GLN A 51 -14.66 3.25 -5.43
N LYS A 52 -15.57 3.45 -6.38
CA LYS A 52 -16.41 4.64 -6.48
C LYS A 52 -17.76 4.34 -5.86
N ILE A 53 -18.13 5.12 -4.86
CA ILE A 53 -19.43 5.03 -4.21
C ILE A 53 -20.24 6.24 -4.68
N SER A 54 -21.40 6.00 -5.30
CA SER A 54 -22.29 7.06 -5.77
C SER A 54 -23.74 6.81 -5.40
N GLY A 55 -24.54 7.85 -5.19
CA GLY A 55 -25.94 7.71 -4.83
C GLY A 55 -26.44 8.77 -3.85
N GLN A 56 -27.64 8.55 -3.34
CA GLN A 56 -28.34 9.46 -2.42
C GLN A 56 -28.62 8.70 -1.12
N GLY A 57 -27.59 8.60 -0.28
CA GLY A 57 -27.65 7.82 0.95
C GLY A 57 -26.40 7.95 1.82
N LEU A 58 -26.36 7.16 2.88
CA LEU A 58 -25.23 7.13 3.81
C LEU A 58 -24.30 5.98 3.43
N ALA A 59 -23.01 6.27 3.32
CA ALA A 59 -21.98 5.25 3.19
C ALA A 59 -21.13 5.20 4.46
N PHE A 60 -20.83 3.98 4.92
CA PHE A 60 -19.95 3.74 6.05
C PHE A 60 -18.61 3.25 5.51
N ILE A 61 -17.56 4.00 5.85
CA ILE A 61 -16.18 3.69 5.45
C ILE A 61 -15.35 3.38 6.69
N LEU A 62 -14.59 2.31 6.63
CA LEU A 62 -13.63 1.87 7.62
C LEU A 62 -12.22 2.30 7.21
N ALA A 63 -11.53 3.02 8.08
CA ALA A 63 -10.09 3.21 7.92
C ALA A 63 -9.33 1.96 8.37
N GLY A 64 -8.29 1.60 7.62
CA GLY A 64 -7.54 0.35 7.74
C GLY A 64 -6.68 0.22 9.00
N GLY A 65 -7.24 0.43 10.19
CA GLY A 65 -6.53 0.17 11.44
C GLY A 65 -7.42 0.37 12.66
N SER A 66 -7.34 -0.57 13.60
CA SER A 66 -7.87 -0.38 14.95
C SER A 66 -6.98 0.65 15.66
N GLY A 67 -7.51 1.85 15.93
CA GLY A 67 -6.77 2.95 16.54
C GLY A 67 -6.29 4.07 15.58
N THR A 68 -6.64 4.02 14.29
CA THR A 68 -6.24 5.07 13.35
C THR A 68 -7.16 6.29 13.44
N ILE A 69 -6.57 7.47 13.57
CA ILE A 69 -7.27 8.76 13.55
C ILE A 69 -7.45 9.18 12.09
N LEU A 70 -8.66 9.60 11.76
CA LEU A 70 -9.02 10.11 10.44
C LEU A 70 -9.12 11.62 10.49
N PHE A 71 -8.37 12.28 9.62
CA PHE A 71 -8.34 13.73 9.49
C PHE A 71 -9.00 14.11 8.16
N PRO A 72 -10.21 14.69 8.19
CA PRO A 72 -10.78 15.32 7.02
C PRO A 72 -10.02 16.63 6.76
N LYS A 73 -9.34 16.71 5.62
CA LYS A 73 -8.69 17.93 5.16
C LYS A 73 -9.49 18.50 3.99
N ASN A 74 -10.00 19.71 4.18
CA ASN A 74 -10.53 20.49 3.08
C ASN A 74 -9.36 21.16 2.33
N LEU A 75 -9.37 21.02 1.00
CA LEU A 75 -8.43 21.62 0.08
C LEU A 75 -9.14 22.73 -0.67
N GLU A 76 -8.59 23.94 -0.60
CA GLU A 76 -9.05 25.06 -1.41
C GLU A 76 -8.68 24.87 -2.90
N SER A 77 -9.28 25.67 -3.77
CA SER A 77 -8.98 25.62 -5.21
C SER A 77 -7.50 25.92 -5.47
N GLY A 78 -6.77 24.97 -6.02
CA GLY A 78 -5.33 25.09 -6.27
C GLY A 78 -4.43 24.79 -5.07
N GLU A 79 -4.99 24.46 -3.90
CA GLU A 79 -4.20 23.96 -2.76
C GLU A 79 -3.64 22.58 -3.10
N VAL A 80 -2.32 22.41 -2.91
CA VAL A 80 -1.63 21.15 -3.17
C VAL A 80 -1.13 20.54 -1.87
N LEU A 81 -1.54 19.31 -1.60
CA LEU A 81 -1.16 18.55 -0.42
C LEU A 81 -0.42 17.29 -0.82
N ALA A 82 0.82 17.14 -0.34
CA ALA A 82 1.64 15.95 -0.55
C ALA A 82 1.53 15.01 0.65
N VAL A 83 0.98 13.82 0.44
CA VAL A 83 0.73 12.80 1.49
C VAL A 83 1.15 11.43 0.97
N ASP A 84 1.58 10.53 1.85
CA ASP A 84 1.85 9.13 1.49
C ASP A 84 0.57 8.49 0.94
N VAL A 85 0.64 7.85 -0.24
CA VAL A 85 -0.52 7.20 -0.90
C VAL A 85 -1.21 6.24 0.07
N SER A 86 -0.43 5.51 0.87
CA SER A 86 -0.96 4.54 1.81
C SER A 86 -1.85 5.15 2.89
N CYS A 87 -1.69 6.45 3.18
CA CYS A 87 -2.47 7.17 4.19
C CYS A 87 -3.80 7.72 3.64
N ILE A 88 -4.12 7.57 2.36
CA ILE A 88 -5.35 8.10 1.77
C ILE A 88 -6.45 7.04 1.85
N VAL A 89 -7.58 7.36 2.50
CA VAL A 89 -8.71 6.41 2.65
C VAL A 89 -9.81 6.71 1.65
N ALA A 90 -10.20 7.98 1.55
CA ALA A 90 -11.24 8.43 0.64
C ALA A 90 -10.98 9.86 0.18
N VAL A 91 -11.38 10.18 -1.04
CA VAL A 91 -11.28 11.51 -1.64
C VAL A 91 -12.55 11.82 -2.41
N THR A 92 -12.90 13.10 -2.44
CA THR A 92 -13.93 13.62 -3.34
C THR A 92 -13.47 13.56 -4.78
N SER A 93 -14.41 13.35 -5.71
CA SER A 93 -14.14 13.26 -7.15
C SER A 93 -13.58 14.56 -7.76
N THR A 94 -13.71 15.68 -7.06
CA THR A 94 -13.20 17.00 -7.47
C THR A 94 -11.69 17.17 -7.21
N VAL A 95 -11.10 16.33 -6.37
CA VAL A 95 -9.67 16.40 -6.03
C VAL A 95 -8.85 15.66 -7.08
N ASN A 96 -7.88 16.33 -7.68
CA ASN A 96 -6.93 15.71 -8.60
C ASN A 96 -5.82 15.02 -7.80
N VAL A 97 -5.58 13.73 -8.07
CA VAL A 97 -4.62 12.92 -7.33
C VAL A 97 -3.53 12.42 -8.29
N GLN A 98 -2.30 12.89 -8.09
CA GLN A 98 -1.12 12.50 -8.87
C GLN A 98 -0.16 11.69 -8.02
N ILE A 99 0.27 10.52 -8.49
CA ILE A 99 1.21 9.68 -7.73
C ILE A 99 2.63 9.96 -8.20
N LYS A 100 3.51 10.28 -7.25
CA LYS A 100 4.96 10.40 -7.45
C LYS A 100 5.69 9.29 -6.70
N TYR A 101 6.43 8.49 -7.47
CA TYR A 101 7.34 7.48 -6.93
C TYR A 101 8.69 8.13 -6.62
N ASN A 102 8.98 8.33 -5.33
CA ASN A 102 10.29 8.79 -4.89
C ASN A 102 11.20 7.59 -4.64
N GLY A 103 11.82 7.03 -5.67
CA GLY A 103 12.88 6.05 -5.49
C GLY A 103 13.36 5.35 -6.76
N PRO A 104 14.64 4.94 -6.83
CA PRO A 104 15.14 4.11 -7.93
C PRO A 104 14.45 2.73 -7.91
N PRO A 105 14.08 2.17 -9.08
CA PRO A 105 13.33 0.91 -9.19
C PRO A 105 14.05 -0.31 -8.59
N ARG A 106 15.35 -0.19 -8.29
CA ARG A 106 16.15 -1.26 -7.66
C ARG A 106 15.83 -1.51 -6.18
N ARG A 107 15.22 -0.56 -5.45
CA ARG A 107 14.88 -0.78 -4.03
C ARG A 107 13.57 -1.55 -3.82
N THR A 108 12.72 -1.63 -4.84
CA THR A 108 11.41 -2.32 -4.77
C THR A 108 11.54 -3.83 -4.60
N MET A 109 12.65 -4.44 -5.05
CA MET A 109 12.95 -5.87 -4.86
C MET A 109 13.57 -6.18 -3.48
N PHE A 110 13.93 -5.17 -2.68
CA PHE A 110 14.72 -5.34 -1.45
C PHE A 110 14.02 -4.89 -0.16
N GLY A 111 12.68 -5.00 -0.09
CA GLY A 111 11.93 -4.87 1.17
C GLY A 111 12.08 -3.52 1.92
N GLY A 112 12.66 -2.51 1.27
CA GLY A 112 12.83 -1.16 1.80
C GLY A 112 11.53 -0.40 1.69
N ASP A 113 11.25 0.45 2.67
CA ASP A 113 10.03 1.24 2.77
C ASP A 113 9.72 1.99 1.46
N ASN A 114 8.76 1.48 0.69
CA ASN A 114 8.27 2.08 -0.54
C ASN A 114 7.40 3.29 -0.19
N ALA A 115 8.01 4.43 0.14
CA ALA A 115 7.30 5.69 0.34
C ALA A 115 6.82 6.22 -1.02
N VAL A 116 5.59 5.87 -1.39
CA VAL A 116 4.91 6.41 -2.57
C VAL A 116 4.15 7.66 -2.12
N ILE A 117 4.43 8.81 -2.73
CA ILE A 117 3.81 10.08 -2.35
C ILE A 117 2.72 10.41 -3.38
N ALA A 118 1.52 10.74 -2.93
CA ALA A 118 0.48 11.35 -3.75
C ALA A 118 0.46 12.86 -3.54
N LEU A 119 0.34 13.62 -4.62
CA LEU A 119 -0.04 15.03 -4.60
C LEU A 119 -1.52 15.14 -4.87
N LEU A 120 -2.21 15.77 -3.95
CA LEU A 120 -3.64 16.01 -3.96
C LEU A 120 -3.85 17.49 -4.24
N THR A 121 -4.50 17.82 -5.35
CA THR A 121 -4.80 19.20 -5.72
C THR A 121 -6.31 19.42 -5.61
N GLY A 122 -6.70 20.40 -4.78
CA GLY A 122 -8.10 20.78 -4.60
C GLY A 122 -8.72 21.47 -5.83
N PRO A 123 -10.03 21.76 -5.78
CA PRO A 123 -10.85 21.84 -4.56
C PRO A 123 -11.48 20.50 -4.13
N GLY A 124 -11.62 20.28 -2.83
CA GLY A 124 -12.41 19.18 -2.28
C GLY A 124 -11.90 18.65 -0.94
N ILE A 125 -12.54 17.60 -0.44
CA ILE A 125 -12.22 16.98 0.85
C ILE A 125 -11.48 15.67 0.64
N VAL A 126 -10.45 15.46 1.46
CA VAL A 126 -9.62 14.26 1.51
C VAL A 126 -9.64 13.72 2.93
N PHE A 127 -9.87 12.42 3.06
CA PHE A 127 -9.80 11.69 4.31
C PHE A 127 -8.45 10.97 4.42
N ILE A 128 -7.63 11.43 5.37
CA ILE A 128 -6.29 10.92 5.61
C ILE A 128 -6.26 10.15 6.91
N GLN A 129 -5.61 8.99 6.90
CA GLN A 129 -5.38 8.14 8.06
C GLN A 129 -3.94 8.28 8.57
N SER A 130 -3.75 8.30 9.89
CA SER A 130 -2.41 8.49 10.49
C SER A 130 -1.48 7.29 10.28
N LEU A 131 -1.99 6.07 10.41
CA LEU A 131 -1.25 4.81 10.36
C LEU A 131 -2.01 3.79 9.50
N PRO A 132 -1.56 3.52 8.27
CA PRO A 132 -2.17 2.50 7.43
C PRO A 132 -1.77 1.09 7.91
N PHE A 133 -2.70 0.12 7.80
CA PHE A 133 -2.50 -1.28 8.22
C PHE A 133 -1.17 -1.86 7.75
N HIS A 134 -0.78 -1.57 6.51
CA HIS A 134 0.45 -2.09 5.91
C HIS A 134 1.72 -1.63 6.65
N ARG A 135 1.73 -0.42 7.23
CA ARG A 135 2.86 0.05 8.06
C ARG A 135 2.87 -0.66 9.41
N LEU A 136 1.70 -0.95 9.98
CA LEU A 136 1.59 -1.72 11.21
C LEU A 136 2.06 -3.16 10.99
N SER A 137 1.62 -3.83 9.92
CA SER A 137 2.05 -5.19 9.60
C SER A 137 3.54 -5.25 9.27
N GLN A 138 4.10 -4.27 8.55
CA GLN A 138 5.56 -4.19 8.34
C GLN A 138 6.33 -3.97 9.64
N ARG A 139 5.83 -3.12 10.56
CA ARG A 139 6.46 -2.93 11.87
C ARG A 139 6.41 -4.21 12.69
N ILE A 140 5.25 -4.87 12.76
CA ILE A 140 5.10 -6.16 13.44
C ILE A 140 6.01 -7.21 12.78
N ALA A 141 6.02 -7.32 11.46
CA ALA A 141 6.89 -8.26 10.74
C ALA A 141 8.37 -7.99 11.02
N ARG A 142 8.82 -6.74 11.04
CA ARG A 142 10.20 -6.37 11.42
C ARG A 142 10.50 -6.61 12.91
N SER A 143 9.49 -6.54 13.78
CA SER A 143 9.65 -6.81 15.22
C SER A 143 9.64 -8.31 15.55
N VAL A 144 8.86 -9.10 14.80
CA VAL A 144 8.81 -10.57 14.94
C VAL A 144 9.99 -11.22 14.22
N THR A 145 10.49 -10.61 13.14
CA THR A 145 11.72 -11.04 12.45
C THR A 145 12.93 -10.32 13.10
N SER A 146 13.50 -10.93 14.15
CA SER A 146 14.74 -10.46 14.80
C SER A 146 15.86 -10.14 13.79
N PRO A 147 16.67 -9.10 14.02
CA PRO A 147 17.62 -8.61 13.02
C PRO A 147 18.91 -9.44 13.07
N ASN A 148 19.04 -10.52 12.28
CA ASN A 148 20.35 -11.04 11.82
C ASN A 148 20.29 -12.31 10.94
N MET A 149 19.45 -12.33 9.91
CA MET A 149 19.80 -13.07 8.68
C MET A 149 19.77 -12.11 7.50
N ARG A 150 20.42 -10.95 7.68
CA ARG A 150 20.77 -10.13 6.52
C ARG A 150 21.86 -10.88 5.79
N GLU A 151 21.47 -11.47 4.68
CA GLU A 151 22.29 -12.10 3.65
C GLU A 151 23.67 -11.43 3.55
N ASN A 152 24.61 -11.94 4.33
CA ASN A 152 26.00 -11.59 4.15
C ASN A 152 26.46 -12.49 3.00
N PRO A 153 26.87 -11.93 1.84
CA PRO A 153 27.35 -12.76 0.74
C PRO A 153 28.50 -13.68 1.19
N LYS A 154 29.25 -13.27 2.22
CA LYS A 154 30.28 -14.11 2.86
C LYS A 154 29.70 -15.34 3.57
N PHE A 155 28.49 -15.28 4.14
CA PHE A 155 27.84 -16.41 4.82
C PHE A 155 27.37 -17.48 3.83
N LEU A 156 26.77 -17.05 2.69
CA LEU A 156 26.41 -17.98 1.61
C LEU A 156 27.66 -18.62 0.98
N ILE A 157 28.71 -17.81 0.75
CA ILE A 157 30.00 -18.33 0.27
C ILE A 157 30.60 -19.32 1.27
N GLN A 158 30.50 -19.05 2.57
CA GLN A 158 31.04 -19.93 3.61
C GLN A 158 30.27 -21.24 3.73
N ILE A 159 28.93 -21.22 3.56
CA ILE A 159 28.11 -22.44 3.46
C ILE A 159 28.49 -23.24 2.20
N ALA A 160 28.65 -22.58 1.06
CA ALA A 160 29.04 -23.24 -0.19
C ALA A 160 30.43 -23.89 -0.08
N ILE A 161 31.41 -23.20 0.54
CA ILE A 161 32.75 -23.74 0.80
C ILE A 161 32.67 -24.96 1.74
N PHE A 162 31.83 -24.90 2.78
CA PHE A 162 31.65 -26.02 3.70
C PHE A 162 31.10 -27.27 3.00
N PHE A 163 30.05 -27.11 2.17
CA PHE A 163 29.51 -28.22 1.39
C PHE A 163 30.50 -28.76 0.35
N PHE A 164 31.29 -27.88 -0.27
CA PHE A 164 32.33 -28.28 -1.22
C PHE A 164 33.43 -29.10 -0.53
N LEU A 165 33.91 -28.66 0.64
CA LEU A 165 34.90 -29.40 1.43
C LEU A 165 34.35 -30.74 1.92
N ALA A 166 33.11 -30.77 2.43
CA ALA A 166 32.46 -32.00 2.85
C ALA A 166 32.33 -33.01 1.68
N TYR A 167 31.95 -32.53 0.49
CA TYR A 167 31.88 -33.35 -0.71
C TYR A 167 33.24 -33.94 -1.10
N VAL A 168 34.30 -33.12 -1.11
CA VAL A 168 35.66 -33.58 -1.42
C VAL A 168 36.14 -34.65 -0.42
N VAL A 169 35.85 -34.48 0.86
CA VAL A 169 36.22 -35.46 1.91
C VAL A 169 35.45 -36.77 1.73
N ILE A 170 34.15 -36.72 1.44
CA ILE A 170 33.32 -37.91 1.22
C ILE A 170 33.79 -38.67 -0.02
N VAL A 171 34.02 -37.98 -1.14
CA VAL A 171 34.50 -38.60 -2.38
C VAL A 171 35.90 -39.18 -2.21
N SER A 172 36.81 -38.48 -1.53
CA SER A 172 38.15 -39.00 -1.23
C SER A 172 38.09 -40.24 -0.34
N SER A 173 37.19 -40.27 0.65
CA SER A 173 37.01 -41.42 1.54
C SER A 173 36.44 -42.64 0.80
N LEU A 174 35.52 -42.43 -0.14
CA LEU A 174 34.97 -43.49 -1.02
C LEU A 174 36.03 -44.06 -1.95
N ILE A 175 36.84 -43.20 -2.59
CA ILE A 175 37.92 -43.65 -3.49
C ILE A 175 39.00 -44.42 -2.72
N LEU A 176 39.28 -44.04 -1.47
CA LEU A 176 40.27 -44.72 -0.62
C LEU A 176 39.76 -46.03 0.00
N THR A 177 38.45 -46.29 -0.01
CA THR A 177 37.87 -47.56 0.48
C THR A 177 37.70 -48.61 -0.62
N ASP A 178 37.86 -48.23 -1.89
CA ASP A 178 37.81 -49.11 -3.06
C ASP A 178 39.22 -49.56 -3.58
N VAL A 179 40.28 -49.34 -2.79
CA VAL A 179 41.66 -49.85 -3.01
C VAL A 179 42.04 -50.83 -1.92
#